data_AF-A0A260PQK7-F1
#
_entry.id   AF-A0A260PQK7-F1
#
_cell.length_a   1.000
_cell.length_b   1.000
_cell.length_c   1.000
_cell.angle_alpha   90.00
_cell.angle_beta   90.00
_cell.angle_gamma   90.00
#
_symmetry.space_group_name_H-M   'P 1'
#
loop_
_entity.id
_entity.type
_entity.pdbx_description
1 polymer ?
#
loop_
_entity_poly.entity_id
_entity_poly.type
_entity_poly.pdbx_seq_one_letter_code
_entity_poly.pdbx_strand_id
1 'polypeptide(L)'
;MKEYIRGLSRKSIMTFFGGTYALALLFALFPPLYMWGSGIRYEILGIPFAIMYWLINGVVLGLTLWGLYIVEDIRGELDEDLLPATAPLTGE
;
A
#
# COMPACT_ATOMS: atom_id res chain seq x y z
N MET A 1 0.78 -5.60 22.18
CA MET A 1 0.97 -5.36 20.72
C MET A 1 0.28 -4.09 20.24
N LYS A 2 -1.03 -3.89 20.47
CA LYS A 2 -1.73 -2.66 20.04
C LYS A 2 -1.13 -1.37 20.64
N GLU A 3 -0.72 -1.39 21.90
CA GLU A 3 -0.04 -0.24 22.55
C GLU A 3 1.27 0.15 21.88
N TYR A 4 2.06 -0.84 21.43
CA TYR A 4 3.28 -0.59 20.68
C TYR A 4 2.98 0.14 19.36
N ILE A 5 1.97 -0.32 18.61
CA ILE A 5 1.55 0.29 17.33
C ILE A 5 1.05 1.73 17.55
N ARG A 6 0.30 1.98 18.63
CA ARG A 6 -0.15 3.32 19.02
C ARG A 6 1.00 4.26 19.38
N GLY A 7 2.07 3.72 19.98
CA GLY A 7 3.28 4.48 20.31
C GLY A 7 4.19 4.82 19.13
N LEU A 8 3.98 4.23 17.95
CA LEU A 8 4.77 4.55 16.77
C LEU A 8 4.47 5.96 16.25
N SER A 9 5.49 6.65 15.73
CA SER A 9 5.26 7.95 15.10
C SER A 9 4.54 7.79 13.76
N ARG A 10 3.63 8.71 13.43
CA ARG A 10 2.94 8.72 12.12
C ARG A 10 3.92 8.77 10.97
N LYS A 11 5.01 9.53 11.11
CA LYS A 11 6.08 9.62 10.11
C LYS A 11 6.73 8.26 9.87
N SER A 12 7.01 7.48 10.92
CA SER A 12 7.60 6.14 10.79
C SER A 12 6.67 5.19 10.02
N ILE A 13 5.37 5.20 10.34
CA ILE A 13 4.35 4.37 9.68
C ILE A 13 4.25 4.74 8.20
N MET A 14 4.10 6.03 7.90
CA MET A 14 4.00 6.53 6.53
C MET A 14 5.27 6.27 5.71
N THR A 15 6.45 6.43 6.31
CA THR A 15 7.72 6.10 5.63
C THR A 15 7.82 4.61 5.33
N PHE A 16 7.41 3.75 6.27
CA PHE A 16 7.46 2.30 6.08
C PHE A 16 6.48 1.85 5.01
N PHE A 17 5.18 2.09 5.19
CA PHE A 17 4.14 1.63 4.24
C PHE A 17 4.25 2.36 2.91
N GLY A 18 4.45 3.68 2.92
CA GLY A 18 4.67 4.45 1.69
C GLY A 18 5.95 4.07 0.96
N GLY A 19 7.02 3.75 1.70
CA GLY A 19 8.27 3.25 1.13
C GLY A 19 8.11 1.87 0.48
N THR A 20 7.44 0.94 1.15
CA THR A 20 7.13 -0.39 0.59
C THR A 20 6.23 -0.26 -0.64
N TYR A 21 5.22 0.61 -0.59
CA TYR A 21 4.34 0.89 -1.73
C TYR A 21 5.13 1.43 -2.94
N ALA A 22 5.96 2.46 -2.73
CA ALA A 22 6.79 3.03 -3.78
C ALA A 22 7.76 2.01 -4.37
N LEU A 23 8.37 1.17 -3.52
CA LEU A 23 9.28 0.12 -3.97
C LEU A 23 8.57 -0.95 -4.82
N ALA A 24 7.37 -1.38 -4.42
CA ALA A 24 6.57 -2.31 -5.21
C ALA A 24 6.20 -1.71 -6.57
N LEU A 25 5.87 -0.43 -6.64
CA LEU A 25 5.63 0.26 -7.91
C LEU A 25 6.89 0.34 -8.79
N LEU A 26 8.05 0.62 -8.20
CA LEU A 26 9.32 0.60 -8.93
C LEU A 26 9.60 -0.79 -9.51
N PHE A 27 9.35 -1.85 -8.75
CA PHE A 27 9.51 -3.22 -9.22
C PHE A 27 8.51 -3.56 -10.32
N ALA A 28 7.28 -3.04 -10.28
CA ALA A 28 6.30 -3.23 -11.35
C ALA A 28 6.78 -2.70 -12.73
N LEU A 29 7.81 -1.84 -12.78
CA LEU A 29 8.45 -1.38 -14.01
C LEU A 29 9.41 -2.42 -14.62
N PHE A 30 9.84 -3.44 -13.87
CA PHE A 30 10.82 -4.41 -14.36
C PHE A 30 10.28 -5.29 -15.49
N PRO A 31 9.05 -5.85 -15.45
CA PRO A 31 8.52 -6.61 -16.57
C PRO A 31 8.49 -5.85 -17.90
N PRO A 32 7.96 -4.61 -18.00
CA PRO A 32 7.98 -3.88 -19.28
C PRO A 32 9.40 -3.52 -19.73
N LEU A 33 10.29 -3.13 -18.80
CA LEU A 33 11.69 -2.84 -19.13
C LEU A 33 12.46 -4.08 -19.61
N TYR A 34 12.22 -5.23 -18.98
CA TYR A 34 12.78 -6.51 -19.37
C TYR A 34 12.30 -6.93 -20.77
N MET A 35 11.00 -6.85 -21.03
CA MET A 35 10.43 -7.18 -22.35
C MET A 35 10.95 -6.23 -23.44
N TRP A 36 11.11 -4.95 -23.12
CA TRP A 36 11.65 -3.95 -24.05
C TRP A 36 13.13 -4.17 -24.37
N GLY A 37 13.98 -4.36 -23.35
CA GLY A 37 15.43 -4.45 -23.53
C GLY A 37 15.94 -5.81 -24.00
N SER A 38 15.23 -6.90 -23.70
CA SER A 38 15.70 -8.26 -24.01
C SER A 38 15.39 -8.75 -25.42
N GLY A 39 14.43 -8.13 -26.13
CA GLY A 39 13.93 -8.62 -27.42
C GLY A 39 13.27 -10.00 -27.36
N ILE A 40 13.05 -10.55 -26.16
CA ILE A 40 12.48 -11.87 -25.92
C ILE A 40 10.99 -11.86 -26.29
N ARG A 41 10.64 -12.63 -27.33
CA ARG A 41 9.25 -12.84 -27.81
C ARG A 41 8.73 -14.25 -27.50
N TYR A 42 9.31 -14.96 -26.54
CA TYR A 42 8.89 -16.33 -26.24
C TYR A 42 7.53 -16.34 -25.51
N GLU A 43 6.53 -16.96 -26.14
CA GLU A 43 5.13 -17.01 -25.69
C GLU A 43 4.93 -17.66 -24.31
N ILE A 44 5.89 -18.48 -23.85
CA ILE A 44 5.76 -19.27 -22.61
C ILE A 44 6.55 -18.67 -21.43
N LEU A 45 7.69 -17.99 -21.67
CA LEU A 45 8.54 -17.40 -20.61
C LEU A 45 8.58 -15.86 -20.62
N GLY A 46 7.97 -15.19 -21.60
CA GLY A 46 7.83 -13.74 -21.63
C GLY A 46 6.59 -13.27 -20.89
N ILE A 47 5.46 -13.24 -21.61
CA ILE A 47 4.19 -12.68 -21.13
C ILE A 47 3.67 -13.38 -19.86
N PRO A 48 3.62 -14.72 -19.77
CA PRO A 48 3.13 -15.39 -18.56
C PRO A 48 3.98 -15.06 -17.31
N PHE A 49 5.30 -14.96 -17.47
CA PHE A 49 6.20 -14.58 -16.39
C PHE A 49 5.98 -13.13 -15.95
N ALA A 50 5.82 -12.20 -16.90
CA ALA A 50 5.48 -10.80 -16.61
C ALA A 50 4.16 -10.68 -15.85
N ILE A 51 3.13 -11.44 -16.24
CA ILE A 51 1.84 -11.49 -15.54
C ILE A 51 2.03 -11.97 -14.10
N MET A 52 2.74 -13.09 -13.88
CA MET A 52 3.00 -13.60 -12.53
C MET A 52 3.75 -12.58 -11.67
N TYR A 53 4.74 -11.90 -12.24
CA TYR A 53 5.49 -10.85 -11.56
C TYR A 53 4.58 -9.68 -11.14
N TRP A 54 3.68 -9.24 -12.02
CA TRP A 54 2.70 -8.20 -11.68
C TRP A 54 1.69 -8.66 -10.65
N LEU A 55 1.21 -9.91 -10.71
CA LEU A 55 0.31 -10.45 -9.69
C LEU A 55 0.97 -10.45 -8.31
N ILE A 56 2.24 -10.86 -8.21
CA ILE A 56 3.01 -10.81 -6.97
C ILE A 56 3.13 -9.37 -6.46
N ASN A 57 3.46 -8.40 -7.33
CA ASN A 57 3.49 -6.99 -6.94
C ASN A 57 2.12 -6.47 -6.48
N GLY A 58 1.05 -6.87 -7.16
CA GLY A 58 -0.33 -6.54 -6.77
C GLY A 58 -0.67 -7.08 -5.38
N VAL A 59 -0.28 -8.31 -5.07
CA VAL A 59 -0.43 -8.89 -3.73
C VAL A 59 0.38 -8.11 -2.70
N VAL A 60 1.63 -7.76 -2.99
CA VAL A 60 2.47 -6.96 -2.08
C VAL A 60 1.84 -5.59 -1.82
N LEU A 61 1.36 -4.91 -2.86
CA LEU A 61 0.64 -3.63 -2.74
C LEU A 61 -0.62 -3.78 -1.90
N GLY A 62 -1.45 -4.79 -2.19
CA GLY A 62 -2.68 -5.07 -1.46
C GLY A 62 -2.41 -5.32 0.02
N LEU A 63 -1.42 -6.15 0.35
CA LEU A 63 -1.02 -6.42 1.73
C LEU A 63 -0.42 -5.19 2.42
N THR A 64 0.33 -4.35 1.70
CA THR A 64 0.89 -3.11 2.24
C THR A 64 -0.23 -2.15 2.65
N LEU A 65 -1.19 -1.91 1.76
CA LEU A 65 -2.32 -1.02 2.04
C LEU A 65 -3.26 -1.60 3.10
N TRP A 66 -3.52 -2.91 3.05
CA TRP A 66 -4.33 -3.58 4.07
C TRP A 66 -3.68 -3.52 5.46
N GLY A 67 -2.35 -3.71 5.52
CA GLY A 67 -1.59 -3.54 6.76
C GLY A 67 -1.63 -2.11 7.28
N LEU A 68 -1.51 -1.11 6.39
CA LEU A 68 -1.64 0.30 6.76
C LEU A 68 -3.03 0.60 7.34
N TYR A 69 -4.09 0.12 6.68
CA TYR A 69 -5.47 0.24 7.14
C TYR A 69 -5.65 -0.32 8.56
N ILE A 70 -5.13 -1.52 8.85
CA ILE A 70 -5.20 -2.11 10.20
C ILE A 70 -4.46 -1.25 11.22
N VAL A 71 -3.32 -0.66 10.85
CA VAL A 71 -2.54 0.20 11.74
C VAL A 71 -3.27 1.50 12.06
N GLU A 72 -3.90 2.12 11.06
CA GLU A 72 -4.71 3.33 11.20
C GLU A 72 -5.98 3.06 12.05
N ASP A 73 -6.63 1.91 11.84
CA ASP A 73 -7.75 1.43 12.66
C ASP A 73 -7.38 1.26 14.13
N ILE A 74 -6.25 0.59 14.42
CA ILE A 74 -5.78 0.40 15.82
C ILE A 74 -5.50 1.74 16.52
N ARG A 75 -5.11 2.77 15.76
CA ARG A 75 -4.82 4.12 16.26
C ARG A 75 -6.06 4.99 16.38
N GLY A 76 -7.21 4.57 15.83
CA GLY A 76 -8.45 5.35 15.79
C GLY A 76 -8.39 6.51 14.80
N GLU A 77 -7.42 6.51 13.86
CA GLU A 77 -7.27 7.58 12.87
C GLU A 77 -8.37 7.53 11.79
N LEU A 78 -9.05 6.38 11.63
CA LEU A 78 -10.17 6.22 10.70
C LEU A 78 -11.51 6.75 11.23
N ASP A 79 -11.65 6.89 12.56
CA ASP A 79 -12.91 7.29 13.20
C ASP A 79 -13.12 8.82 13.20
N GLU A 80 -12.05 9.61 13.01
CA GLU A 80 -12.09 11.08 12.99
C GLU A 80 -12.93 11.62 11.81
N ASP A 81 -13.01 10.89 10.70
CA ASP A 81 -13.77 11.28 9.50
C ASP A 81 -15.28 10.95 9.58
N LEU A 82 -15.72 10.19 10.59
CA LEU A 82 -17.12 9.80 10.80
C LEU A 82 -17.89 10.72 11.75
N LEU A 83 -17.20 11.64 12.43
CA LEU A 83 -17.85 12.63 13.28
C LEU A 83 -18.50 13.69 12.38
N PRO A 84 -19.83 13.92 12.48
CA PRO A 84 -20.46 14.98 11.72
C PRO A 84 -19.81 16.31 12.09
N ALA A 85 -19.33 17.04 11.08
CA ALA A 85 -18.85 18.40 11.25
C ALA A 85 -19.96 19.22 11.93
N THR A 86 -19.77 19.52 13.22
CA THR A 86 -20.62 20.36 14.07
C THR A 86 -22.03 19.81 14.36
N ALA A 87 -22.27 19.39 15.61
CA ALA A 87 -23.50 19.77 16.27
C ALA A 87 -23.24 21.15 16.90
N PRO A 88 -23.88 22.24 16.42
CA PRO A 88 -23.74 23.52 17.08
C PRO A 88 -24.32 23.43 18.49
N LEU A 89 -23.58 23.92 19.47
CA LEU A 89 -24.09 24.26 20.79
C LEU A 89 -25.15 25.36 20.61
N THR A 90 -26.40 24.96 20.43
CA THR A 90 -27.58 25.76 20.80
C THR A 90 -28.00 25.16 22.13
N GLY A 91 -27.77 25.75 23.30
CA GLY A 91 -27.97 27.15 23.63
C GLY A 91 -29.37 27.26 24.25
N GLU A 92 -29.56 26.72 25.46
CA GLU A 92 -30.37 27.20 26.59
C GLU A 92 -29.92 26.47 27.88
#